data_AF-A0A661R3Z6-F1
#
_entry.id   AF-A0A661R3Z6-F1
#
_cell.length_a   1.000
_cell.length_b   1.000
_cell.length_c   1.000
_cell.angle_alpha   90.00
_cell.angle_beta   90.00
_cell.angle_gamma   90.00
#
_symmetry.space_group_name_H-M   'P 1'
#
loop_
_entity.id
_entity.type
_entity.pdbx_description
1 polymer ?
#
loop_
_entity_poly.entity_id
_entity_poly.type
_entity_poly.pdbx_seq_one_letter_code
_entity_poly.pdbx_strand_id
1 'polypeptide(L)' 'NMAIPCGADPRMAALLVAVAASNTFMLPTHQVNALIMRPGGYKVKDYIKAGSGMTLIYIVVVMVIMYFFYGITA' A
#
# COMPACT_ATOMS: atom_id res chain seq x y z
N ASN A 1 -19.76 -1.35 -2.55
CA ASN A 1 -20.59 -0.41 -1.78
C ASN A 1 -20.58 -0.69 -0.27
N MET A 2 -19.47 -1.21 0.29
CA MET A 2 -19.40 -1.61 1.71
C MET A 2 -19.15 -0.44 2.69
N ALA A 3 -18.82 0.75 2.19
CA ALA A 3 -18.57 1.93 3.03
C ALA A 3 -19.86 2.51 3.64
N ILE A 4 -20.97 2.50 2.89
CA ILE A 4 -22.28 3.02 3.33
C ILE A 4 -22.78 2.35 4.62
N PRO A 5 -22.82 1.01 4.75
CA PRO A 5 -23.23 0.36 6.00
C PRO A 5 -22.25 0.56 7.16
N CYS A 6 -21.00 0.97 6.90
CA CYS A 6 -19.99 1.25 7.92
C CYS A 6 -19.96 2.72 8.36
N GLY A 7 -20.86 3.56 7.85
CA GLY A 7 -20.86 5.00 8.14
C GLY A 7 -19.67 5.77 7.54
N ALA A 8 -18.85 5.12 6.71
CA ALA A 8 -17.68 5.72 6.08
C ALA A 8 -18.05 6.34 4.72
N ASP A 9 -17.47 7.49 4.39
CA ASP A 9 -17.68 8.12 3.09
C ASP A 9 -17.13 7.20 1.97
N PRO A 10 -17.99 6.73 1.03
CA PRO A 10 -17.56 5.84 -0.05
C PRO A 10 -16.48 6.45 -0.95
N ARG A 11 -16.40 7.78 -1.06
CA ARG A 11 -15.34 8.46 -1.83
C ARG A 11 -13.99 8.33 -1.13
N MET A 12 -13.97 8.51 0.18
CA MET A 12 -12.76 8.38 1.01
C MET A 12 -12.29 6.92 1.06
N ALA A 13 -13.23 5.97 1.17
CA ALA A 13 -12.91 4.55 1.07
C ALA A 13 -12.34 4.18 -0.31
N ALA A 14 -12.90 4.72 -1.40
CA ALA A 14 -12.38 4.49 -2.75
C ALA A 14 -10.97 5.09 -2.94
N LEU A 15 -10.73 6.29 -2.43
CA LEU A 15 -9.42 6.95 -2.43
C LEU A 15 -8.39 6.12 -1.65
N LEU A 16 -8.72 5.68 -0.44
CA LEU A 16 -7.85 4.84 0.38
C LEU A 16 -7.50 3.53 -0.34
N VAL A 17 -8.48 2.86 -0.94
CA VAL A 17 -8.26 1.61 -1.68
C VAL A 17 -7.38 1.83 -2.91
N ALA A 18 -7.62 2.90 -3.68
CA ALA A 18 -6.82 3.23 -4.86
C ALA A 18 -5.35 3.52 -4.50
N VAL A 19 -5.13 4.26 -3.41
CA VAL A 19 -3.80 4.53 -2.86
C VAL A 19 -3.18 3.24 -2.34
N ALA A 20 -3.89 2.45 -1.52
CA ALA A 20 -3.39 1.17 -1.01
C ALA A 20 -2.97 0.18 -2.10
N ALA A 21 -3.75 0.08 -3.18
CA ALA A 21 -3.45 -0.81 -4.31
C ALA A 21 -2.15 -0.45 -5.07
N SER A 22 -1.69 0.79 -4.96
CA SER A 22 -0.45 1.26 -5.61
C SER A 22 0.83 0.75 -4.91
N ASN A 23 0.71 0.19 -3.70
CA ASN A 23 1.85 -0.37 -2.97
C ASN A 23 2.21 -1.79 -3.50
N THR A 24 3.21 -1.87 -4.38
CA THR A 24 3.65 -3.12 -5.04
C THR A 24 5.05 -3.59 -4.62
N PHE A 25 5.41 -3.43 -3.34
CA PHE A 25 6.76 -3.79 -2.85
C PHE A 25 6.90 -5.23 -2.34
N MET A 26 5.80 -5.93 -2.01
CA MET A 26 5.85 -7.25 -1.37
C MET A 26 6.24 -8.41 -2.29
N LEU A 27 5.97 -8.29 -3.59
CA LEU A 27 6.22 -9.33 -4.58
C LEU A 27 6.97 -8.74 -5.79
N PRO A 28 7.95 -9.46 -6.36
CA PRO A 28 8.71 -9.01 -7.53
C PRO A 28 7.93 -9.23 -8.84
N THR A 29 6.65 -8.86 -8.87
CA THR A 29 5.78 -8.98 -10.07
C THR A 29 5.77 -7.71 -10.91
N HIS A 30 6.08 -6.56 -10.30
CA HIS A 30 6.27 -5.31 -11.03
C HIS A 30 7.57 -5.38 -11.85
N GLN A 31 7.50 -4.95 -13.11
CA GLN A 31 8.58 -5.11 -14.11
C GLN A 31 9.94 -4.61 -13.59
N VAL A 32 9.95 -3.50 -12.85
CA VAL A 32 11.19 -2.92 -12.29
C VAL A 32 11.81 -3.79 -11.18
N ASN A 33 11.01 -4.41 -10.31
CA ASN A 33 11.50 -5.29 -9.24
C ASN A 33 11.97 -6.62 -9.83
N ALA A 34 11.27 -7.14 -10.84
CA ALA A 34 11.68 -8.34 -11.56
C ALA A 34 13.03 -8.19 -12.28
N LEU A 35 13.31 -7.00 -12.83
CA LEU A 35 14.57 -6.70 -13.52
C LEU A 35 15.78 -6.74 -12.57
N ILE A 36 15.60 -6.30 -11.32
CA ILE A 36 16.68 -6.24 -10.32
C ILE A 36 16.92 -7.63 -9.69
N MET A 37 15.86 -8.44 -9.56
CA MET A 37 15.93 -9.74 -8.90
C MET A 37 16.93 -10.71 -9.55
N ARG A 38 16.96 -10.80 -10.88
CA ARG A 38 17.81 -11.75 -11.62
C ARG A 38 19.32 -11.43 -11.55
N PRO A 39 19.80 -10.22 -11.91
CA PRO A 39 21.21 -9.85 -11.81
C PRO A 39 21.67 -9.55 -10.36
N GLY A 40 20.76 -9.15 -9.48
CA GLY A 40 21.07 -8.84 -8.07
C GLY A 40 21.10 -10.04 -7.12
N GLY A 41 20.77 -11.25 -7.60
CA GLY A 41 20.77 -12.46 -6.77
C GLY A 41 19.69 -12.50 -5.68
N TYR A 42 18.71 -11.60 -5.73
CA TYR A 42 17.64 -11.52 -4.73
C TYR A 42 16.61 -12.65 -4.90
N LYS A 43 16.10 -13.16 -3.78
CA LYS A 43 15.02 -14.16 -3.75
C LYS A 43 13.69 -13.49 -3.41
N VAL A 44 12.58 -14.14 -3.73
CA VAL A 44 11.22 -13.68 -3.37
C VAL A 44 11.10 -13.39 -1.85
N LYS A 45 11.79 -14.18 -1.01
CA LYS A 45 11.82 -13.97 0.44
C LYS A 45 12.44 -12.62 0.84
N ASP A 46 13.41 -12.12 0.09
CA ASP A 46 14.07 -10.83 0.37
C ASP A 46 13.10 -9.67 0.06
N TYR A 47 12.33 -9.81 -1.04
CA TYR A 47 11.25 -8.86 -1.38
C TYR A 47 10.12 -8.86 -0.35
N ILE A 48 9.72 -10.02 0.18
CA ILE A 48 8.71 -10.08 1.23
C ILE A 48 9.22 -9.40 2.51
N LYS A 49 10.50 -9.61 2.88
CA LYS A 49 11.10 -9.01 4.08
C LYS A 49 11.24 -7.49 3.97
N ALA A 50 11.72 -6.97 2.84
CA ALA A 50 11.84 -5.53 2.61
C ALA A 50 10.47 -4.89 2.37
N GLY A 51 9.62 -5.56 1.59
CA GLY A 51 8.28 -5.11 1.23
C GLY A 51 7.32 -5.03 2.41
N SER A 52 7.41 -5.93 3.39
CA SER A 52 6.59 -5.85 4.60
C SER A 52 6.93 -4.62 5.46
N GLY A 53 8.23 -4.31 5.63
CA GLY A 53 8.67 -3.09 6.31
C GLY A 53 8.20 -1.82 5.59
N MET A 54 8.37 -1.77 4.26
CA MET A 54 7.88 -0.66 3.45
C MET A 54 6.36 -0.52 3.49
N THR A 55 5.62 -1.63 3.53
CA THR A 55 4.16 -1.63 3.62
C THR A 55 3.68 -1.06 4.95
N LEU A 56 4.37 -1.38 6.05
CA LEU A 56 4.04 -0.80 7.36
C LEU A 56 4.22 0.73 7.35
N ILE A 57 5.36 1.21 6.84
CA ILE A 57 5.63 2.65 6.70
C ILE A 57 4.56 3.29 5.79
N TYR A 58 4.24 2.64 4.68
CA TYR A 58 3.22 3.12 3.75
C TYR A 58 1.85 3.29 4.41
N ILE A 59 1.40 2.31 5.18
CA ILE A 59 0.14 2.38 5.92
C ILE A 59 0.15 3.57 6.89
N VAL A 60 1.24 3.76 7.64
CA VAL A 60 1.37 4.89 8.58
C VAL A 60 1.27 6.21 7.84
N VAL A 61 2.02 6.38 6.74
CA VAL A 61 2.02 7.62 5.96
C VAL A 61 0.64 7.90 5.36
N VAL A 62 -0.01 6.88 4.79
CA VAL A 62 -1.35 7.02 4.20
C VAL A 62 -2.39 7.38 5.26
N MET A 63 -2.36 6.73 6.43
CA MET A 63 -3.27 7.08 7.53
C MET A 63 -3.05 8.51 8.03
N VAL A 64 -1.79 8.95 8.17
CA VAL A 64 -1.45 10.33 8.56
C VAL A 64 -1.98 11.33 7.54
N ILE A 65 -1.72 11.14 6.24
CA ILE A 65 -2.19 12.06 5.20
C ILE A 65 -3.72 12.10 5.16
N MET A 66 -4.37 10.94 5.21
CA MET A 66 -5.84 10.85 5.18
C MET A 66 -6.47 11.50 6.42
N TYR A 67 -5.86 11.38 7.60
CA TYR A 67 -6.33 12.02 8.82
C TYR A 67 -6.17 13.55 8.76
N PHE A 68 -4.97 14.05 8.43
CA PHE A 68 -4.69 15.49 8.49
C PHE A 68 -5.22 16.30 7.31
N PHE A 69 -5.19 15.77 6.09
CA PHE A 69 -5.58 16.52 4.89
C PHE A 69 -7.04 16.29 4.48
N TYR A 70 -7.57 15.10 4.76
CA TYR A 70 -8.93 14.73 4.37
C TYR A 70 -9.89 14.62 5.56
N GLY A 71 -9.42 14.83 6.79
CA GLY A 71 -10.27 14.90 7.98
C GLY A 71 -11.02 13.60 8.28
N ILE A 72 -10.47 12.43 7.89
CA ILE A 72 -11.04 11.13 8.26
C ILE A 72 -10.99 11.03 9.79
N THR A 73 -12.09 11.38 10.42
CA THR A 73 -12.33 11.10 11.83
C THR A 73 -12.96 9.71 11.86
N ALA A 74 -12.31 8.81 12.59
CA ALA A 74 -12.79 7.43 12.77
C ALA A 74 -14.21 7.40 13.39
#